data_AF-A0A2X3GUF9-F1
#
_entry.id   AF-A0A2X3GUF9-F1
#
_cell.length_a   1.000
_cell.length_b   1.000
_cell.length_c   1.000
_cell.angle_alpha   90.00
_cell.angle_beta   90.00
_cell.angle_gamma   90.00
#
_symmetry.space_group_name_H-M   'P 1'
#
loop_
_entity.id
_entity.type
_entity.pdbx_description
1 polymer ?
#
loop_
_entity_poly.entity_id
_entity_poly.type
_entity_poly.pdbx_seq_one_letter_code
_entity_poly.pdbx_strand_id
1 'polypeptide(L)'
;MFWNAINHLILPASLLGFHSLAYISRMTRSFMLAQLSQEFIITARVKGLTERQVIWNHAFRNILVQLLTVVALAYGALLEGAVLIETVFSWPGFGSYLTGSLLLAI
;
A
#
# COMPACT_ATOMS: atom_id res chain seq x y z
N MET A 1 -3.59 -22.30 -25.57
CA MET A 1 -2.35 -21.51 -25.42
C MET A 1 -2.48 -20.37 -24.40
N PHE A 2 -3.51 -19.51 -24.46
CA PHE A 2 -3.68 -18.36 -23.54
C PHE A 2 -3.98 -18.75 -22.07
N TRP A 3 -4.73 -19.84 -21.85
CA TRP A 3 -5.10 -20.33 -20.52
C TRP A 3 -3.95 -20.92 -19.71
N ASN A 4 -2.90 -21.41 -20.38
CA ASN A 4 -1.72 -21.96 -19.71
C ASN A 4 -0.79 -20.84 -19.18
N ALA A 5 -0.73 -19.71 -19.87
CA ALA A 5 0.04 -18.54 -19.44
C ALA A 5 -0.55 -17.89 -18.18
N ILE A 6 -1.88 -17.85 -18.06
CA ILE A 6 -2.57 -17.31 -16.87
C ILE A 6 -2.31 -18.19 -15.64
N ASN A 7 -2.38 -19.52 -15.77
CA ASN A 7 -2.10 -20.43 -14.65
C ASN A 7 -0.64 -20.43 -14.19
N HIS A 8 0.31 -20.16 -15.09
CA HIS A 8 1.74 -20.01 -14.74
C HIS A 8 2.12 -18.61 -14.23
N LEU A 9 1.27 -17.59 -14.40
CA LEU A 9 1.45 -16.26 -13.79
C LEU A 9 0.88 -16.18 -12.36
N ILE A 10 -0.15 -16.96 -12.05
CA ILE A 10 -0.84 -16.91 -10.74
C ILE A 10 0.09 -17.37 -9.60
N LEU A 11 0.93 -18.39 -9.80
CA LEU A 11 1.82 -18.88 -8.75
C LEU A 11 2.94 -17.88 -8.38
N PRO A 12 3.68 -17.27 -9.33
CA PRO A 12 4.70 -16.26 -9.01
C PRO A 12 4.11 -14.91 -8.57
N ALA A 13 2.99 -14.48 -9.17
CA ALA A 13 2.31 -13.23 -8.81
C ALA A 13 1.59 -13.34 -7.46
N SER A 14 1.08 -14.52 -7.10
CA SER A 14 0.60 -14.75 -5.73
C SER A 14 1.75 -14.80 -4.74
N LEU A 15 2.89 -15.43 -5.05
CA LEU A 15 4.05 -15.47 -4.14
C LEU A 15 4.65 -14.08 -3.85
N LEU A 16 4.84 -13.25 -4.89
CA LEU A 16 5.30 -11.86 -4.75
C LEU A 16 4.20 -10.94 -4.20
N GLY A 17 2.96 -11.18 -4.61
CA GLY A 17 1.77 -10.55 -4.05
C GLY A 17 1.66 -10.83 -2.55
N PHE A 18 1.92 -12.06 -2.10
CA PHE A 18 1.87 -12.48 -0.70
C PHE A 18 2.89 -11.75 0.15
N HIS A 19 4.07 -11.39 -0.35
CA HIS A 19 5.05 -10.65 0.46
C HIS A 19 4.59 -9.22 0.74
N SER A 20 4.18 -8.49 -0.30
CA SER A 20 3.70 -7.10 -0.17
C SER A 20 2.31 -7.04 0.48
N LEU A 21 1.42 -7.97 0.14
CA LEU A 21 0.14 -8.18 0.83
C LEU A 21 0.36 -8.63 2.27
N ALA A 22 1.37 -9.41 2.61
CA ALA A 22 1.60 -9.81 4.00
C ALA A 22 1.92 -8.60 4.86
N TYR A 23 2.77 -7.69 4.39
CA TYR A 23 3.07 -6.45 5.12
C TYR A 23 1.83 -5.57 5.26
N ILE A 24 1.15 -5.25 4.15
CA ILE A 24 -0.02 -4.38 4.14
C ILE A 24 -1.19 -5.03 4.91
N SER A 25 -1.44 -6.33 4.75
CA SER A 25 -2.47 -7.09 5.46
C SER A 25 -2.17 -7.17 6.96
N ARG A 26 -0.91 -7.37 7.35
CA ARG A 26 -0.52 -7.40 8.77
C ARG A 26 -0.70 -6.03 9.41
N MET A 27 -0.33 -4.95 8.71
CA MET A 27 -0.55 -3.57 9.17
C MET A 27 -2.04 -3.25 9.25
N THR A 28 -2.81 -3.56 8.20
CA THR A 28 -4.26 -3.38 8.17
C THR A 28 -4.94 -4.16 9.30
N ARG A 29 -4.56 -5.41 9.53
CA ARG A 29 -5.07 -6.23 10.64
C ARG A 29 -4.72 -5.61 11.98
N SER A 30 -3.50 -5.12 12.15
CA SER A 30 -3.08 -4.48 13.41
C SER A 30 -3.88 -3.21 13.69
N PHE A 31 -4.08 -2.36 12.68
CA PHE A 31 -4.89 -1.15 12.82
C PHE A 31 -6.37 -1.49 13.05
N MET A 32 -6.91 -2.48 12.34
CA MET A 32 -8.29 -2.93 12.57
C MET A 32 -8.49 -3.45 13.99
N LEU A 33 -7.56 -4.24 14.53
CA LEU A 33 -7.66 -4.74 15.90
C LEU A 33 -7.62 -3.59 16.92
N ALA A 34 -6.69 -2.65 16.76
CA ALA A 34 -6.59 -1.47 17.62
C ALA A 34 -7.84 -0.57 17.51
N GLN A 35 -8.45 -0.50 16.34
CA GLN A 35 -9.64 0.31 16.11
C GLN A 35 -10.91 -0.36 16.65
N LEU A 36 -11.03 -1.68 16.53
CA LEU A 36 -12.17 -2.46 17.04
C LEU A 36 -12.22 -2.48 18.57
N SER A 37 -11.09 -2.25 19.26
CA SER A 37 -11.03 -2.13 20.72
C SER A 37 -11.38 -0.75 21.27
N GLN A 38 -11.69 0.23 20.40
CA GLN A 38 -12.03 1.59 20.82
C GLN A 38 -13.50 1.72 21.26
N GLU A 39 -13.76 2.64 22.19
CA GLU A 39 -15.09 2.85 22.78
C GLU A 39 -16.16 3.23 21.75
N PHE A 40 -15.81 3.99 20.70
CA PHE A 40 -16.78 4.40 19.67
C PHE A 40 -17.33 3.20 18.87
N ILE A 41 -16.58 2.09 18.78
CA ILE A 41 -17.07 0.84 18.16
C ILE A 41 -18.08 0.16 19.07
N ILE A 42 -17.88 0.20 20.38
CA ILE A 42 -18.84 -0.30 21.38
C ILE A 42 -20.12 0.53 21.28
N THR A 43 -20.00 1.86 21.22
CA THR A 43 -21.16 2.74 21.01
C THR A 43 -21.88 2.44 19.70
N ALA A 44 -21.15 2.16 18.61
CA ALA A 44 -21.72 1.79 17.33
C ALA A 44 -22.52 0.48 17.40
N ARG A 45 -22.03 -0.53 18.11
CA ARG A 45 -22.76 -1.79 18.36
C ARG A 45 -24.01 -1.57 19.22
N VAL A 46 -23.90 -0.78 20.28
CA VAL A 46 -25.04 -0.47 21.17
C VAL A 46 -26.14 0.29 20.43
N LYS A 47 -25.80 1.11 19.43
CA LYS A 47 -26.75 1.76 18.52
C LYS A 47 -27.47 0.79 17.57
N GLY A 48 -27.11 -0.49 17.54
CA GLY A 48 -27.74 -1.51 16.69
C GLY A 48 -27.17 -1.60 15.27
N LEU A 49 -26.00 -1.02 15.01
CA LEU A 49 -25.35 -1.16 13.70
C LEU A 49 -24.90 -2.60 13.48
N THR A 50 -25.05 -3.09 12.24
CA THR A 50 -24.59 -4.42 11.87
C THR A 50 -23.06 -4.50 11.88
N GLU A 51 -22.50 -5.67 12.20
CA GLU A 51 -21.03 -5.90 12.22
C GLU A 51 -20.37 -5.45 10.91
N ARG A 52 -21.02 -5.68 9.76
CA ARG A 52 -20.51 -5.21 8.46
C ARG A 52 -20.38 -3.69 8.38
N GLN A 53 -21.37 -2.94 8.89
CA GLN A 53 -21.33 -1.46 8.90
C GLN A 53 -20.28 -0.92 9.89
N VAL A 54 -20.10 -1.60 11.02
CA VAL A 54 -19.06 -1.27 12.00
C VAL A 54 -17.67 -1.50 11.39
N ILE A 55 -17.46 -2.61 10.70
CA ILE A 55 -16.17 -2.95 10.08
C ILE A 55 -15.88 -2.01 8.90
N TRP A 56 -16.77 -1.86 7.93
CA TRP A 56 -16.49 -1.12 6.70
C TRP A 56 -16.59 0.40 6.86
N ASN A 57 -17.61 0.91 7.54
CA ASN A 57 -17.84 2.36 7.59
C ASN A 57 -17.15 3.04 8.78
N HIS A 58 -16.94 2.32 9.89
CA HIS A 58 -16.39 2.91 11.11
C HIS A 58 -14.92 2.54 11.31
N ALA A 59 -14.61 1.24 11.41
CA ALA A 59 -13.25 0.79 11.66
C ALA A 59 -12.35 1.00 10.43
N PHE A 60 -12.74 0.48 9.26
CA PHE A 60 -11.92 0.55 8.04
C PHE A 60 -11.69 2.00 7.59
N ARG A 61 -12.75 2.81 7.56
CA ARG A 61 -12.62 4.23 7.20
C ARG A 61 -11.71 5.01 8.14
N ASN A 62 -11.65 4.65 9.43
CA ASN A 62 -10.76 5.33 10.36
C ASN A 62 -9.30 4.91 10.17
N ILE A 63 -9.03 3.63 9.93
CA ILE A 63 -7.66 3.16 9.71
C ILE A 63 -7.05 3.68 8.40
N LEU A 64 -7.85 4.13 7.43
CA LEU A 64 -7.36 4.72 6.18
C LEU A 64 -6.39 5.88 6.41
N VAL A 65 -6.58 6.66 7.48
CA VAL A 65 -5.66 7.77 7.83
C VAL A 65 -4.25 7.24 8.09
N GLN A 66 -4.14 6.15 8.86
CA GLN A 66 -2.85 5.53 9.19
C GLN A 66 -2.30 4.70 8.03
N LEU A 67 -3.18 4.00 7.31
CA LEU A 67 -2.83 3.18 6.17
C LEU A 67 -2.27 4.02 5.03
N LEU A 68 -2.81 5.22 4.80
CA LEU A 68 -2.30 6.19 3.82
C LEU A 68 -0.86 6.60 4.14
N THR A 69 -0.53 6.85 5.41
CA THR A 69 0.85 7.15 5.82
C THR A 69 1.80 6.00 5.54
N VAL A 70 1.40 4.76 5.86
CA VAL A 70 2.22 3.56 5.58
C VAL A 70 2.45 3.39 4.07
N VAL A 71 1.42 3.61 3.26
CA VAL A 71 1.54 3.55 1.80
C VAL A 71 2.45 4.66 1.26
N ALA A 72 2.33 5.88 1.77
CA ALA A 72 3.19 6.99 1.37
C ALA A 72 4.66 6.73 1.70
N LEU A 73 4.96 6.18 2.89
CA LEU A 73 6.31 5.78 3.28
C LEU A 73 6.85 4.65 2.41
N ALA A 74 6.03 3.62 2.12
CA ALA A 74 6.41 2.54 1.23
C ALA A 74 6.71 3.04 -0.20
N TYR A 75 5.91 3.99 -0.68
CA TYR A 75 6.14 4.63 -1.97
C TYR A 75 7.40 5.48 -1.99
N GLY A 76 7.67 6.26 -0.94
CA GLY A 76 8.90 7.04 -0.80
C GLY A 76 10.16 6.15 -0.83
N ALA A 77 10.13 5.01 -0.13
CA ALA A 77 11.21 4.04 -0.14
C ALA A 77 11.45 3.43 -1.54
N LEU A 78 10.39 3.22 -2.32
CA LEU A 78 10.51 2.74 -3.71
C LEU A 78 11.14 3.79 -4.63
N LEU A 79 10.79 5.08 -4.46
CA LEU A 79 11.39 6.17 -5.21
C LEU A 79 12.88 6.35 -4.86
N GLU A 80 13.24 6.25 -3.59
CA GLU A 80 14.63 6.31 -3.13
C GLU A 80 15.47 5.18 -3.76
N GLY A 81 14.94 3.96 -3.76
CA GLY A 81 15.57 2.83 -4.44
C GLY A 81 15.68 3.01 -5.96
N ALA A 82 14.67 3.59 -6.61
CA ALA A 82 14.69 3.86 -8.05
C ALA A 82 15.81 4.84 -8.44
N VAL A 83 16.04 5.90 -7.66
CA VAL A 83 17.14 6.85 -7.92
C VAL A 83 18.52 6.19 -7.75
N LEU A 84 18.68 5.31 -6.76
CA LEU A 84 19.90 4.50 -6.59
C LEU A 84 20.14 3.57 -7.79
N ILE A 85 19.09 2.97 -8.34
CA ILE A 85 19.21 2.12 -9.54
C ILE A 85 19.54 2.97 -10.78
N GLU A 86 18.93 4.15 -10.94
CA GLU A 86 19.21 5.08 -12.05
C GLU A 86 20.69 5.52 -12.05
N THR A 87 21.25 5.82 -10.88
CA THR A 87 22.66 6.22 -10.73
C THR A 87 23.66 5.08 -10.94
N VAL A 88 23.33 3.86 -10.50
CA VAL A 88 24.23 2.70 -10.65
C VAL A 88 24.16 2.08 -12.05
N PHE A 89 22.97 2.01 -12.67
CA PHE A 89 22.77 1.35 -13.96
C PHE A 89 22.76 2.31 -15.16
N SER A 90 22.94 3.62 -14.96
CA SER A 90 22.96 4.63 -16.05
C SER A 90 21.72 4.55 -16.97
N TRP A 91 20.58 4.10 -16.42
CA TRP A 91 19.31 4.03 -17.16
C TRP A 91 18.65 5.41 -17.11
N PRO A 92 18.27 6.03 -18.25
CA PRO A 92 17.69 7.37 -18.25
C PRO A 92 16.26 7.31 -17.71
N GLY A 93 16.12 7.50 -16.40
CA GLY A 93 14.85 7.63 -15.69
C GLY A 93 14.49 9.09 -15.41
N PHE A 94 13.41 9.30 -14.65
CA PHE A 94 12.83 10.63 -14.36
C PHE A 94 13.86 11.61 -13.76
N GLY A 95 14.85 11.13 -13.00
CA GLY A 95 15.91 11.95 -12.43
C GLY A 95 16.83 12.58 -13.48
N SER A 96 17.17 11.86 -14.55
CA SER A 96 18.01 12.35 -15.65
C SER A 96 17.31 13.42 -16.51
N TYR A 97 15.99 13.33 -16.66
CA TYR A 97 15.20 14.33 -17.38
C TYR A 97 15.00 15.61 -16.56
N LEU A 98 14.84 15.49 -15.24
CA LEU A 98 14.75 16.64 -14.34
C LEU A 98 16.09 17.40 -14.25
N THR A 99 17.21 16.70 -14.13
CA THR A 99 18.53 17.34 -14.14
C THR A 99 18.85 17.95 -15.49
N GLY A 100 18.56 17.25 -16.60
CA GLY A 100 18.71 17.80 -17.95
C GLY A 100 17.86 19.05 -18.19
N SER A 101 16.62 19.08 -17.70
CA SER A 101 15.74 20.25 -17.83
C SER A 101 16.15 21.41 -16.91
N LEU A 102 16.63 21.12 -15.69
CA LEU A 102 17.16 22.14 -14.78
C LEU A 102 18.45 22.77 -15.30
N LEU A 103 19.32 21.98 -15.94
CA LEU A 103 20.59 22.45 -16.50
C LEU A 103 20.37 23.20 -17.83
N LEU A 104 19.31 22.87 -18.58
CA LEU A 104 18.86 23.63 -19.76
C LEU A 104 18.04 24.90 -19.40
N ALA A 105 17.49 24.99 -18.19
CA ALA A 105 16.70 26.13 -17.73
C ALA A 105 17.54 27.22 -17.02
N ILE A 106 18.84 26.99 -16.84
CA ILE A 106 19.84 27.95 -16.33
C ILE A 106 20.67 28.44 -17.51
#